data_AF-A0A1Q9T0M0-F1
#
_entry.id   AF-A0A1Q9T0M0-F1
#
_cell.length_a   1.000
_cell.length_b   1.000
_cell.length_c   1.000
_cell.angle_alpha   90.00
_cell.angle_beta   90.00
_cell.angle_gamma   90.00
#
_symmetry.space_group_name_H-M   'P 1'
#
loop_
_entity.id
_entity.type
_entity.pdbx_description
1 polymer ?
#
loop_
_entity_poly.entity_id
_entity_poly.type
_entity_poly.pdbx_seq_one_letter_code
_entity_poly.pdbx_strand_id
1 'polypeptide(L)'
;MSAQPGPRIVGVYDARDSVLGEVADAWGKLRGTAHCSLCDITHSPVRRKKGWDEMAARMEATLELRHLDELTPALEAAVDEAGAPVVLLERGRGEDAGHTVLLGRAELDELGGDVTRFEEALRRRLAEHDLA
;
A
#
# COMPACT_ATOMS: atom_id res chain seq x y z
N MET A 1 0.91 -11.70 29.02
CA MET A 1 -0.04 -11.18 28.03
C MET A 1 0.76 -10.95 26.77
N SER A 2 0.70 -11.89 25.82
CA SER A 2 1.36 -11.67 24.53
C SER A 2 0.61 -10.56 23.82
N ALA A 3 1.26 -9.42 23.57
CA ALA A 3 0.70 -8.41 22.68
C ALA A 3 0.38 -9.12 21.36
N GLN A 4 -0.89 -9.13 20.98
CA GLN A 4 -1.20 -9.52 19.62
C GLN A 4 -0.53 -8.47 18.73
N PRO A 5 0.25 -8.85 17.72
CA PRO A 5 0.76 -7.87 16.77
C PRO A 5 -0.45 -7.14 16.19
N GLY A 6 -0.36 -5.82 16.09
CA GLY A 6 -1.41 -5.01 15.47
C GLY A 6 -1.72 -5.47 14.04
N PRO A 7 -2.82 -4.99 13.44
CA PRO A 7 -3.26 -5.45 12.13
C PRO A 7 -2.15 -5.29 11.08
N ARG A 8 -1.99 -6.28 10.18
CA ARG A 8 -1.03 -6.22 9.09
C ARG A 8 -1.72 -5.65 7.85
N ILE A 9 -1.17 -4.56 7.33
CA ILE A 9 -1.68 -3.84 6.17
C ILE A 9 -0.64 -3.97 5.06
N VAL A 10 -1.08 -4.42 3.90
CA VAL A 10 -0.22 -4.61 2.73
C VAL A 10 -0.67 -3.67 1.62
N GLY A 11 0.16 -2.70 1.29
CA GLY A 11 0.01 -1.87 0.11
C GLY A 11 0.72 -2.50 -1.08
N VAL A 12 -0.01 -2.79 -2.16
CA VAL A 12 0.52 -3.37 -3.39
C VAL A 12 0.55 -2.29 -4.45
N TYR A 13 1.75 -2.02 -4.99
CA TYR A 13 1.93 -1.10 -6.10
C TYR A 13 1.45 -1.72 -7.41
N ASP A 14 1.00 -0.88 -8.34
CA ASP A 14 0.84 -1.25 -9.74
C ASP A 14 2.16 -1.06 -10.49
N ALA A 15 3.17 -1.80 -10.05
CA ALA A 15 4.52 -1.76 -10.59
C ALA A 15 5.21 -3.11 -10.39
N ARG A 16 6.13 -3.43 -11.30
CA ARG A 16 7.07 -4.55 -11.21
C ARG A 16 8.49 -3.99 -11.06
N ASP A 17 9.31 -4.63 -10.23
CA ASP A 17 10.68 -4.22 -9.86
C ASP A 17 10.83 -2.87 -9.13
N SER A 18 11.70 -2.85 -8.11
CA SER A 18 12.10 -1.64 -7.37
C SER A 18 13.18 -0.85 -8.13
N VAL A 19 12.88 -0.25 -9.28
CA VAL A 19 13.85 0.65 -9.94
C VAL A 19 13.74 2.07 -9.36
N LEU A 20 14.14 2.20 -8.08
CA LEU A 20 14.33 3.48 -7.38
C LEU A 20 15.80 3.93 -7.35
N GLY A 21 16.66 3.36 -8.19
CA GLY A 21 18.01 3.84 -8.44
C GLY A 21 18.11 4.39 -9.87
N GLU A 22 18.41 5.69 -9.99
CA GLU A 22 18.78 6.43 -11.22
C GLU A 22 17.71 7.08 -12.11
N VAL A 23 16.41 7.04 -11.80
CA VAL A 23 15.41 7.76 -12.60
C VAL A 23 14.57 8.76 -11.81
N ALA A 24 15.28 9.69 -11.18
CA ALA A 24 14.74 10.93 -10.60
C ALA A 24 13.87 11.76 -11.57
N ASP A 25 13.94 11.49 -12.88
CA ASP A 25 13.31 12.30 -13.93
C ASP A 25 12.28 11.52 -14.78
N ALA A 26 12.11 10.21 -14.57
CA ALA A 26 11.35 9.36 -15.51
C ALA A 26 9.97 8.89 -15.04
N TRP A 27 9.45 9.36 -13.90
CA TRP A 27 8.08 9.02 -13.49
C TRP A 27 7.01 9.56 -14.46
N GLY A 28 7.35 10.60 -15.24
CA GLY A 28 6.47 11.18 -16.26
C GLY A 28 6.65 10.64 -17.69
N LYS A 29 7.63 9.76 -17.96
CA LYS A 29 8.02 9.43 -19.36
C LYS A 29 8.31 7.96 -19.67
N LEU A 30 8.21 7.04 -18.73
CA LEU A 30 8.20 5.60 -19.04
C LEU A 30 6.80 5.18 -19.52
N ARG A 31 6.57 5.52 -20.79
CA ARG A 31 5.42 5.14 -21.62
C ARG A 31 5.23 3.61 -21.58
N GLY A 32 4.31 3.13 -20.75
CA GLY A 32 3.86 1.74 -20.81
C GLY A 32 3.17 1.19 -19.56
N THR A 33 3.46 1.72 -18.37
CA THR A 33 2.79 1.32 -17.13
C THR A 33 1.80 2.39 -16.69
N ALA A 34 0.64 1.96 -16.18
CA ALA A 34 -0.39 2.88 -15.70
C ALA A 34 0.13 3.72 -14.52
N HIS A 35 -0.48 4.89 -14.33
CA HIS A 35 -0.22 5.75 -13.17
C HIS A 35 -0.46 4.97 -11.87
N CYS A 36 0.52 4.96 -10.97
CA CYS A 36 0.46 4.28 -9.68
C CYS A 36 0.30 5.32 -8.55
N SER A 37 -0.94 5.59 -8.15
CA SER A 37 -1.24 6.57 -7.10
C SER A 37 -0.68 6.20 -5.72
N LEU A 38 -0.59 4.91 -5.38
CA LEU A 38 0.09 4.50 -4.15
C LEU A 38 1.58 4.87 -4.18
N CYS A 39 2.21 4.84 -5.36
CA CYS A 39 3.59 5.27 -5.52
C CYS A 39 3.73 6.78 -5.25
N ASP A 40 2.80 7.60 -5.72
CA ASP A 40 2.79 9.04 -5.44
C ASP A 40 2.58 9.34 -3.96
N ILE A 41 1.82 8.51 -3.25
CA ILE A 41 1.60 8.63 -1.80
C ILE A 41 2.88 8.28 -1.05
N THR A 42 3.57 7.22 -1.44
CA THR A 42 4.72 6.69 -0.68
C THR A 42 6.04 7.38 -1.05
N HIS A 43 6.22 7.84 -2.29
CA HIS A 43 7.50 8.34 -2.80
C HIS A 43 7.46 9.80 -3.27
N SER A 44 8.59 10.47 -3.07
CA SER A 44 9.03 11.62 -3.87
C SER A 44 9.86 11.09 -5.06
N PRO A 45 10.18 11.92 -6.07
CA PRO A 45 10.83 11.46 -7.31
C PRO A 45 12.11 10.63 -7.12
N VAL A 46 12.81 10.79 -5.99
CA VAL A 46 14.10 10.13 -5.73
C VAL A 46 14.13 9.22 -4.51
N ARG A 47 13.10 9.24 -3.66
CA ARG A 47 13.11 8.53 -2.38
C ARG A 47 11.73 8.45 -1.76
N ARG A 48 11.55 7.56 -0.79
CA ARG A 48 10.34 7.51 0.03
C ARG A 48 10.11 8.83 0.78
N LYS A 49 8.86 9.26 0.90
CA LYS A 49 8.50 10.49 1.61
C LYS A 49 8.78 10.32 3.11
N LYS A 50 9.44 11.32 3.71
CA LYS A 50 9.61 11.35 5.18
C LYS A 50 8.27 11.28 5.92
N GLY A 51 7.25 11.97 5.38
CA GLY A 51 5.90 11.94 5.95
C GLY A 51 5.28 10.54 5.95
N TRP A 52 5.61 9.70 4.95
CA TRP A 52 5.17 8.30 4.92
C TRP A 52 5.80 7.52 6.07
N ASP A 53 7.13 7.64 6.25
CA ASP A 53 7.85 6.96 7.34
C ASP A 53 7.33 7.40 8.72
N GLU A 54 7.09 8.69 8.89
CA GLU A 54 6.55 9.25 10.14
C GLU A 54 5.11 8.77 10.40
N MET A 55 4.28 8.69 9.37
CA MET A 55 2.92 8.16 9.46
C MET A 55 2.92 6.67 9.82
N ALA A 56 3.69 5.85 9.10
CA ALA A 56 3.80 4.42 9.35
C ALA A 56 4.32 4.13 10.78
N ALA A 57 5.27 4.90 11.28
CA ALA A 57 5.78 4.77 12.65
C ALA A 57 4.77 5.13 13.76
N ARG A 58 3.73 5.92 13.44
CA ARG A 58 2.64 6.29 14.37
C ARG A 58 1.46 5.34 14.33
N MET A 59 1.41 4.40 13.39
CA MET A 59 0.30 3.46 13.29
C MET A 59 0.53 2.28 14.22
N GLU A 60 -0.54 1.83 14.88
CA GLU A 60 -0.54 0.57 15.63
C GLU A 60 -0.54 -0.65 14.70
N ALA A 61 -0.91 -0.43 13.43
CA ALA A 61 -0.83 -1.38 12.35
C ALA A 61 0.59 -1.49 11.76
N THR A 62 0.97 -2.69 11.34
CA THR A 62 2.19 -2.88 10.53
C THR A 62 1.87 -2.61 9.07
N LEU A 63 2.49 -1.58 8.48
CA LEU A 63 2.36 -1.26 7.06
C LEU A 63 3.53 -1.86 6.27
N GLU A 64 3.20 -2.66 5.27
CA GLU A 64 4.15 -3.30 4.37
C GLU A 64 3.82 -2.94 2.92
N LEU A 65 4.85 -2.74 2.11
CA LEU A 65 4.72 -2.35 0.71
C LEU A 65 5.32 -3.43 -0.17
N ARG A 66 4.61 -3.82 -1.23
CA ARG A 66 5.01 -4.87 -2.17
C ARG A 66 4.79 -4.45 -3.62
N HIS A 67 5.67 -4.88 -4.50
CA HIS A 67 5.48 -4.86 -5.96
C HIS A 67 4.75 -6.12 -6.41
N LEU A 68 4.23 -6.11 -7.63
CA LEU A 68 3.46 -7.23 -8.19
C LEU A 68 4.28 -8.53 -8.28
N ASP A 69 5.60 -8.44 -8.44
CA ASP A 69 6.51 -9.59 -8.49
C ASP A 69 6.93 -10.11 -7.09
N GLU A 70 6.53 -9.42 -6.02
CA GLU A 70 6.89 -9.76 -4.63
C GLU A 70 5.71 -10.40 -3.86
N LEU A 71 4.61 -10.71 -4.55
CA LEU A 71 3.37 -11.21 -3.94
C LEU A 71 3.47 -12.71 -3.63
N THR A 72 2.88 -13.10 -2.51
CA THR A 72 2.60 -14.51 -2.22
C THR A 72 1.38 -14.96 -3.02
N PRO A 73 1.17 -16.28 -3.24
CA PRO A 73 -0.01 -16.76 -3.99
C PRO A 73 -1.36 -16.27 -3.42
N ALA A 74 -1.49 -16.21 -2.09
CA ALA A 74 -2.69 -15.68 -1.44
C ALA A 74 -2.91 -14.18 -1.73
N LEU A 75 -1.82 -13.40 -1.70
CA LEU A 75 -1.87 -11.96 -1.97
C LEU A 75 -2.09 -11.67 -3.46
N GLU A 76 -1.50 -12.47 -4.35
CA GLU A 76 -1.69 -12.39 -5.80
C GLU A 76 -3.18 -12.60 -6.15
N ALA A 77 -3.82 -13.63 -5.61
CA ALA A 77 -5.25 -13.87 -5.82
C ALA A 77 -6.12 -12.67 -5.40
N ALA A 78 -5.84 -12.09 -4.23
CA ALA A 78 -6.57 -10.91 -3.75
C ALA A 78 -6.35 -9.68 -4.64
N VAL A 79 -5.14 -9.50 -5.17
CA VAL A 79 -4.79 -8.40 -6.07
C VAL A 79 -5.41 -8.59 -7.46
N ASP A 80 -5.47 -9.81 -7.98
CA ASP A 80 -6.13 -10.13 -9.26
C ASP A 80 -7.62 -9.82 -9.23
N GLU A 81 -8.28 -10.03 -8.09
CA GLU A 81 -9.69 -9.68 -7.90
C GLU A 81 -9.91 -8.17 -7.71
N ALA A 82 -9.07 -7.50 -6.92
CA ALA A 82 -9.26 -6.09 -6.56
C ALA A 82 -8.69 -5.11 -7.60
N GLY A 83 -7.64 -5.51 -8.31
CA GLY A 83 -6.81 -4.66 -9.16
C GLY A 83 -5.81 -3.80 -8.37
N ALA A 84 -4.55 -3.75 -8.83
CA ALA A 84 -3.54 -2.84 -8.28
C ALA A 84 -3.72 -1.39 -8.82
N PRO A 85 -3.21 -0.34 -8.13
CA PRO A 85 -2.67 -0.41 -6.78
C PRO A 85 -3.81 -0.59 -5.77
N VAL A 86 -3.51 -1.27 -4.66
CA VAL A 86 -4.51 -1.60 -3.64
C VAL A 86 -3.87 -1.63 -2.25
N VAL A 87 -4.64 -1.29 -1.23
CA VAL A 87 -4.27 -1.49 0.18
C VAL A 87 -5.19 -2.53 0.78
N LEU A 88 -4.58 -3.59 1.30
CA LEU A 88 -5.25 -4.76 1.84
C LEU A 88 -4.99 -4.88 3.35
N LEU A 89 -6.02 -5.26 4.09
CA LEU A 89 -5.89 -5.78 5.43
C LEU A 89 -5.67 -7.30 5.35
N GLU A 90 -4.60 -7.79 5.92
CA GLU A 90 -4.33 -9.21 6.03
C GLU A 90 -4.79 -9.75 7.39
N ARG A 91 -5.53 -10.87 7.38
CA ARG A 91 -5.98 -11.59 8.57
C ARG A 91 -5.52 -13.05 8.50
N GLY A 92 -5.00 -13.57 9.60
CA GLY A 92 -4.44 -14.92 9.65
C GLY A 92 -2.94 -14.94 9.34
N ARG A 93 -2.40 -16.11 8.98
CA ARG A 93 -0.98 -16.28 8.63
C ARG A 93 -0.82 -17.37 7.58
N GLY A 94 0.23 -17.25 6.78
CA GLY A 94 0.59 -18.24 5.77
C GLY A 94 -0.29 -18.17 4.54
N GLU A 95 -0.48 -19.30 3.86
CA GLU A 95 -1.20 -19.39 2.59
C GLU A 95 -2.73 -19.24 2.77
N ASP A 96 -3.24 -19.47 3.98
CA ASP A 96 -4.65 -19.29 4.33
C ASP A 96 -4.98 -17.87 4.85
N ALA A 97 -4.04 -16.92 4.73
CA ALA A 97 -4.29 -15.54 5.12
C ALA A 97 -5.38 -14.94 4.22
N GLY A 98 -6.43 -14.41 4.85
CA GLY A 98 -7.49 -13.70 4.14
C GLY A 98 -7.14 -12.22 3.96
N HIS A 99 -7.46 -11.67 2.80
CA HIS A 99 -7.23 -10.26 2.48
C HIS A 99 -8.56 -9.52 2.30
N THR A 100 -8.64 -8.30 2.82
CA THR A 100 -9.79 -7.42 2.63
C THR A 100 -9.32 -6.08 2.10
N VAL A 101 -9.96 -5.59 1.04
CA VAL A 101 -9.64 -4.28 0.46
C VAL A 101 -10.02 -3.17 1.44
N LEU A 102 -9.02 -2.39 1.86
CA LEU A 102 -9.21 -1.15 2.62
C LEU A 102 -9.34 0.04 1.66
N LEU A 103 -8.42 0.18 0.71
CA LEU A 103 -8.42 1.26 -0.27
C LEU A 103 -8.12 0.69 -1.66
N GLY A 104 -9.05 0.86 -2.60
CA GLY A 104 -8.85 0.49 -4.00
C GLY A 104 -8.25 1.62 -4.83
N ARG A 105 -7.89 1.33 -6.09
CA ARG A 105 -7.31 2.30 -7.05
C ARG A 105 -8.04 3.64 -7.07
N ALA A 106 -9.36 3.63 -7.25
CA ALA A 106 -10.13 4.86 -7.42
C ALA A 106 -9.98 5.78 -6.19
N GLU A 107 -10.05 5.21 -4.99
CA GLU A 107 -9.86 5.96 -3.75
C GLU A 107 -8.43 6.48 -3.64
N LEU A 108 -7.42 5.66 -3.98
CA LEU A 108 -6.01 6.05 -3.95
C LEU A 108 -5.72 7.20 -4.93
N ASP A 109 -6.32 7.18 -6.11
CA ASP A 109 -6.21 8.25 -7.11
C ASP A 109 -6.79 9.58 -6.57
N GLU A 110 -7.92 9.54 -5.85
CA GLU A 110 -8.55 10.72 -5.24
C GLU A 110 -7.70 11.37 -4.12
N LEU A 111 -6.82 10.61 -3.47
CA LEU A 111 -5.93 11.13 -2.42
C LEU A 111 -4.86 12.07 -2.98
N GLY A 112 -4.56 11.99 -4.28
CA GLY A 112 -3.66 12.91 -4.97
C GLY A 112 -2.21 12.88 -4.45
N GLY A 113 -1.73 11.71 -4.01
CA GLY A 113 -0.38 11.57 -3.45
C GLY A 113 -0.20 12.12 -2.04
N ASP A 114 -1.26 12.56 -1.35
CA ASP A 114 -1.17 13.16 -0.02
C ASP A 114 -1.13 12.10 1.10
N VAL A 115 -0.06 12.12 1.90
CA VAL A 115 0.15 11.15 3.00
C VAL A 115 -0.85 11.35 4.14
N THR A 116 -1.24 12.60 4.43
CA THR A 116 -2.17 12.90 5.52
C THR A 116 -3.56 12.38 5.18
N ARG A 117 -4.03 12.64 3.95
CA ARG A 117 -5.32 12.12 3.45
C ARG A 117 -5.32 10.58 3.40
N PHE A 118 -4.19 9.98 3.03
CA PHE A 118 -4.03 8.53 3.11
C PHE A 118 -4.17 8.02 4.55
N GLU A 119 -3.50 8.65 5.52
CA GLU A 119 -3.60 8.28 6.93
C GLU A 119 -5.06 8.34 7.43
N GLU A 120 -5.76 9.43 7.12
CA GLU A 120 -7.16 9.64 7.49
C GLU A 120 -8.08 8.57 6.88
N ALA A 121 -7.93 8.31 5.58
CA ALA A 121 -8.71 7.30 4.87
C ALA A 121 -8.44 5.90 5.43
N LEU A 122 -7.18 5.56 5.68
CA LEU A 122 -6.79 4.26 6.21
C LEU A 122 -7.33 4.04 7.63
N ARG A 123 -7.19 5.03 8.52
CA ARG A 123 -7.73 4.96 9.89
C ARG A 123 -9.25 4.79 9.88
N ARG A 124 -9.97 5.49 9.01
CA ARG A 124 -11.42 5.32 8.85
C ARG A 124 -11.78 3.88 8.50
N ARG A 125 -11.09 3.28 7.52
CA ARG A 125 -11.35 1.89 7.11
C ARG A 125 -10.97 0.86 8.16
N LEU A 126 -9.91 1.09 8.92
CA LEU A 126 -9.55 0.24 10.06
C LEU A 126 -10.63 0.31 11.17
N ALA A 127 -11.19 1.49 11.44
CA ALA A 127 -12.27 1.64 12.42
C ALA A 127 -13.53 0.86 12.01
N GLU A 128 -13.87 0.84 10.72
CA GLU A 128 -14.99 0.05 10.16
C GLU A 128 -14.79 -1.46 10.30
N HIS A 129 -13.56 -1.90 10.54
CA HIS A 129 -13.20 -3.30 10.79
C HIS A 129 -12.92 -3.61 12.27
N ASP A 130 -13.23 -2.69 13.19
CA ASP A 130 -12.96 -2.78 14.63
C ASP A 130 -11.46 -2.88 14.97
N LEU A 131 -10.61 -2.19 14.21
CA LEU A 131 -9.14 -2.26 14.28
C LEU A 131 -8.45 -0.89 14.44
N ALA A 132 -9.18 0.13 14.89
CA ALA A 132 -8.68 1.50 15.10
C ALA A 132 -8.29 1.80 16.54
#